data_AF-A0A817MUM4-F1
#
_entry.id   AF-A0A817MUM4-F1
#
_cell.length_a   1.000
_cell.length_b   1.000
_cell.length_c   1.000
_cell.angle_alpha   90.00
_cell.angle_beta   90.00
_cell.angle_gamma   90.00
#
_symmetry.space_group_name_H-M   'P 1'
#
loop_
_entity.id
_entity.type
_entity.pdbx_description
1 polymer ?
#
loop_
_entity_poly.entity_id
_entity_poly.type
_entity_poly.pdbx_seq_one_letter_code
_entity_poly.pdbx_strand_id
1 'polypeptide(L)'
;MQLITSLTSILFLLFLTINVESIYLRDRFRIFVGKVASTFHANWRQHYLSERPFVKNRFKLTKNGTNYNSSDFIYPMILTVGSCLVHRNLKVARSRHNSSLTYIDILNMDYDELPTDWAFENKDTARVACRLILKGIRQKLIFNRNFIETTSEKIHQSWLKRNAHRITNQLILPYKHLPENEKDKDRRAILIACRLFNELHLYRHFKTTPIHLTEPSIE
;
A
#
# COMPACT_ATOMS: atom_id res chain seq x y z
N MET A 1 -21.94 51.12 7.43
CA MET A 1 -22.11 49.82 8.14
C MET A 1 -22.31 48.61 7.21
N GLN A 2 -22.88 48.77 6.00
CA GLN A 2 -23.12 47.66 5.04
C GLN A 2 -21.87 47.07 4.35
N LEU A 3 -20.76 47.82 4.27
CA LEU A 3 -19.52 47.35 3.61
C LEU A 3 -18.75 46.31 4.45
N ILE A 4 -18.81 46.40 5.78
CA ILE A 4 -18.08 45.50 6.69
C ILE A 4 -18.76 44.11 6.72
N THR A 5 -20.09 44.05 6.65
CA THR A 5 -20.86 42.79 6.56
C THR A 5 -20.65 42.06 5.22
N SER A 6 -20.34 42.80 4.15
CA SER A 6 -20.03 42.23 2.83
C SER A 6 -18.67 41.52 2.83
N LEU A 7 -17.64 42.17 3.38
CA LEU A 7 -16.28 41.62 3.45
C LEU A 7 -16.18 40.38 4.35
N THR A 8 -16.86 40.37 5.51
CA THR A 8 -16.89 39.20 6.38
C THR A 8 -17.62 38.02 5.75
N SER A 9 -18.70 38.27 5.01
CA SER A 9 -19.42 37.23 4.26
C SER A 9 -18.57 36.65 3.13
N ILE A 10 -17.82 37.48 2.41
CA ILE A 10 -16.89 37.04 1.35
C ILE A 10 -15.74 36.21 1.94
N LEU A 11 -15.13 36.66 3.03
CA LEU A 11 -14.07 35.91 3.74
C LEU A 11 -14.58 34.57 4.28
N PHE A 12 -15.79 34.54 4.82
CA PHE A 12 -16.42 33.30 5.31
C PHE A 12 -16.71 32.31 4.17
N LEU A 13 -17.22 32.79 3.03
CA LEU A 13 -17.43 31.97 1.82
C LEU A 13 -16.11 31.46 1.22
N LEU A 14 -15.07 32.28 1.20
CA LEU A 14 -13.71 31.86 0.79
C LEU A 14 -13.16 30.80 1.76
N PHE A 15 -13.32 31.00 3.06
CA PHE A 15 -12.88 30.03 4.06
C PHE A 15 -13.64 28.70 3.95
N LEU A 16 -14.96 28.75 3.72
CA LEU A 16 -15.77 27.55 3.48
C LEU A 16 -15.34 26.81 2.21
N THR A 17 -15.14 27.52 1.10
CA THR A 17 -14.75 26.89 -0.17
C THR A 17 -13.36 26.24 -0.09
N ILE A 18 -12.39 26.92 0.55
CA ILE A 18 -11.04 26.36 0.79
C ILE A 18 -11.11 25.10 1.67
N ASN A 19 -11.92 25.11 2.72
CA ASN A 19 -12.06 23.95 3.61
C ASN A 19 -12.74 22.76 2.92
N VAL A 20 -13.80 22.99 2.14
CA VAL A 20 -14.49 21.94 1.39
C VAL A 20 -13.57 21.30 0.34
N GLU A 21 -12.80 22.11 -0.40
CA GLU A 21 -11.84 21.59 -1.39
C GLU A 21 -10.71 20.77 -0.72
N SER A 22 -10.21 21.22 0.43
CA SER A 22 -9.20 20.51 1.23
C SER A 22 -9.70 19.15 1.75
N ILE A 23 -10.93 19.10 2.26
CA ILE A 23 -11.57 17.86 2.72
C ILE A 23 -11.76 16.90 1.55
N TYR A 24 -12.29 17.39 0.43
CA TYR A 24 -12.53 16.59 -0.76
C TYR A 24 -11.24 15.97 -1.32
N LEU A 25 -10.16 16.75 -1.43
CA LEU A 25 -8.86 16.24 -1.87
C LEU A 25 -8.29 15.21 -0.91
N ARG A 26 -8.48 15.39 0.41
CA ARG A 26 -8.08 14.42 1.43
C ARG A 26 -8.82 13.10 1.26
N ASP A 27 -10.12 13.13 1.01
CA ASP A 27 -10.94 11.93 0.80
C ASP A 27 -10.58 11.20 -0.49
N ARG A 28 -10.37 11.93 -1.58
CA ARG A 28 -9.87 11.35 -2.85
C ARG A 28 -8.51 10.70 -2.67
N PHE A 29 -7.60 11.35 -1.95
CA PHE A 29 -6.29 10.75 -1.65
C PHE A 29 -6.44 9.48 -0.80
N ARG A 30 -7.33 9.47 0.20
CA ARG A 30 -7.62 8.28 1.01
C ARG A 30 -8.17 7.12 0.17
N ILE A 31 -9.10 7.41 -0.74
CA ILE A 31 -9.66 6.42 -1.68
C ILE A 31 -8.56 5.88 -2.60
N PHE A 32 -7.74 6.76 -3.16
CA PHE A 32 -6.63 6.39 -4.03
C PHE A 32 -5.66 5.44 -3.32
N VAL A 33 -5.21 5.79 -2.11
CA VAL A 33 -4.34 4.94 -1.29
C VAL A 33 -5.00 3.60 -0.98
N GLY A 34 -6.28 3.59 -0.61
CA GLY A 34 -7.02 2.37 -0.31
C GLY A 34 -7.10 1.42 -1.52
N LYS A 35 -7.39 1.96 -2.71
CA LYS A 35 -7.44 1.18 -3.95
C LYS A 35 -6.06 0.63 -4.34
N VAL A 36 -5.00 1.43 -4.19
CA VAL A 36 -3.62 0.96 -4.44
C VAL A 36 -3.25 -0.16 -3.48
N ALA A 37 -3.51 -0.01 -2.18
CA ALA A 37 -3.19 -1.03 -1.17
C ALA A 37 -3.94 -2.35 -1.41
N SER A 38 -5.25 -2.26 -1.70
CA SER A 38 -6.08 -3.42 -2.01
C SER A 38 -5.62 -4.14 -3.28
N THR A 39 -5.34 -3.39 -4.35
CA THR A 39 -4.85 -3.95 -5.63
C THR A 39 -3.45 -4.55 -5.48
N PHE A 40 -2.58 -3.93 -4.69
CA PHE A 40 -1.25 -4.44 -4.40
C PHE A 40 -1.30 -5.81 -3.72
N HIS A 41 -2.16 -5.96 -2.71
CA HIS A 41 -2.39 -7.24 -2.04
C HIS A 41 -3.00 -8.28 -2.98
N ALA A 42 -4.01 -7.91 -3.76
CA ALA A 42 -4.65 -8.80 -4.72
C ALA A 42 -3.67 -9.32 -5.79
N ASN A 43 -2.83 -8.44 -6.35
CA ASN A 43 -1.81 -8.81 -7.33
C ASN A 43 -0.77 -9.76 -6.73
N TRP A 44 -0.31 -9.51 -5.49
CA TRP A 44 0.59 -10.41 -4.79
C TRP A 44 -0.03 -11.80 -4.61
N ARG A 45 -1.30 -11.86 -4.17
CA ARG A 45 -2.04 -13.11 -4.02
C ARG A 45 -2.15 -13.86 -5.35
N GLN A 46 -2.57 -13.18 -6.40
CA GLN A 46 -2.74 -13.79 -7.72
C GLN A 46 -1.42 -14.35 -8.25
N HIS A 47 -0.33 -13.58 -8.14
CA HIS A 47 0.99 -14.03 -8.56
C HIS A 47 1.43 -15.28 -7.78
N TYR A 48 1.32 -15.24 -6.45
CA TYR A 48 1.70 -16.39 -5.61
C TYR A 48 0.83 -17.63 -5.89
N LEU A 49 -0.48 -17.45 -6.09
CA LEU A 49 -1.41 -18.54 -6.40
C LEU A 49 -1.20 -19.09 -7.83
N SER A 50 -0.72 -18.28 -8.77
CA SER A 50 -0.39 -18.75 -10.12
C SER A 50 0.81 -19.70 -10.13
N GLU A 51 1.80 -19.45 -9.28
CA GLU A 51 2.97 -20.33 -9.12
C GLU A 51 2.65 -21.56 -8.27
N ARG A 52 1.65 -21.46 -7.38
CA ARG A 52 1.31 -22.49 -6.39
C ARG A 52 -0.21 -22.65 -6.27
N PRO A 53 -0.90 -23.16 -7.30
CA PRO A 53 -2.37 -23.21 -7.31
C PRO A 53 -2.95 -24.08 -6.18
N PHE A 54 -2.23 -25.11 -5.75
CA PHE A 54 -2.64 -26.02 -4.67
C PHE A 54 -2.69 -25.36 -3.28
N VAL A 55 -2.18 -24.14 -3.11
CA VAL A 55 -2.27 -23.42 -1.82
C VAL A 55 -3.51 -22.51 -1.68
N LYS A 56 -4.38 -22.50 -2.71
CA LYS A 56 -5.63 -21.73 -2.72
C LYS A 56 -6.65 -22.32 -1.72
N ASN A 57 -7.41 -21.46 -1.06
CA ASN A 57 -8.56 -21.79 -0.21
C ASN A 57 -8.27 -22.75 0.95
N ARG A 58 -7.01 -22.86 1.40
CA ARG A 58 -6.64 -23.82 2.46
C ARG A 58 -7.29 -23.48 3.79
N PHE A 59 -7.24 -22.20 4.19
CA PHE A 59 -7.88 -21.68 5.39
C PHE A 59 -8.27 -20.21 5.15
N LYS A 60 -9.48 -19.83 5.52
CA LYS A 60 -9.89 -18.42 5.64
C LYS A 60 -10.44 -18.20 7.05
N LEU A 61 -10.07 -17.09 7.67
CA LEU A 61 -10.85 -16.59 8.81
C LEU A 61 -12.17 -16.07 8.27
N THR A 62 -13.27 -16.50 8.87
CA THR A 62 -14.63 -16.12 8.48
C THR A 62 -15.10 -14.81 9.13
N LYS A 63 -14.29 -14.16 9.98
CA LYS A 63 -14.73 -12.98 10.76
C LYS A 63 -13.69 -11.85 10.82
N ASN A 64 -14.14 -10.68 10.36
CA ASN A 64 -13.63 -9.31 10.56
C ASN A 64 -12.20 -9.17 11.13
N GLY A 65 -11.18 -9.25 10.27
CA GLY A 65 -9.77 -9.23 10.69
C GLY A 65 -9.32 -7.95 11.38
N THR A 66 -10.08 -6.86 11.28
CA THR A 66 -9.85 -5.61 12.03
C THR A 66 -9.84 -5.79 13.56
N ASN A 67 -10.44 -6.88 14.07
CA ASN A 67 -10.44 -7.24 15.49
C ASN A 67 -9.15 -7.90 15.97
N TYR A 68 -8.16 -8.08 15.10
CA TYR A 68 -6.93 -8.78 15.41
C TYR A 68 -5.69 -7.92 15.13
N ASN A 69 -4.69 -8.04 16.01
CA ASN A 69 -3.34 -7.55 15.79
C ASN A 69 -2.43 -8.69 15.34
N SER A 70 -1.33 -8.36 14.65
CA SER A 70 -0.31 -9.35 14.38
C SER A 70 0.32 -9.80 15.69
N SER A 71 0.41 -11.11 15.92
CA SER A 71 1.21 -11.63 17.01
C SER A 71 2.59 -11.94 16.47
N ASP A 72 3.58 -11.08 16.77
CA ASP A 72 4.99 -11.29 16.42
C ASP A 72 5.61 -12.49 17.18
N PHE A 73 4.82 -13.22 17.98
CA PHE A 73 5.16 -14.57 18.41
C PHE A 73 5.25 -15.48 17.19
N ILE A 74 6.41 -15.45 16.53
CA ILE A 74 7.01 -16.62 15.94
C ILE A 74 7.12 -17.61 17.10
N TYR A 75 6.19 -18.54 17.22
CA TYR A 75 6.48 -19.77 17.94
C TYR A 75 7.35 -20.63 17.01
N PRO A 76 8.65 -20.84 17.30
CA PRO A 76 9.33 -22.05 16.85
C PRO A 76 8.88 -23.20 17.76
N MET A 77 7.64 -23.65 17.63
CA MET A 77 7.08 -24.87 18.21
C MET A 77 5.67 -24.98 17.63
N ILE A 78 5.42 -25.72 16.55
CA ILE A 78 5.54 -27.18 16.46
C ILE A 78 6.36 -27.57 15.22
N LEU A 79 7.64 -27.86 15.44
CA LEU A 79 8.23 -29.09 14.91
C LEU A 79 7.66 -30.23 15.77
N THR A 80 7.42 -31.39 15.16
CA THR A 80 6.89 -32.65 15.74
C THR A 80 5.37 -32.87 15.76
N VAL A 81 4.74 -32.88 14.58
CA VAL A 81 4.09 -34.12 14.08
C VAL A 81 4.31 -34.13 12.56
N GLY A 82 4.70 -35.27 11.99
CA GLY A 82 5.31 -35.38 10.66
C GLY A 82 4.60 -34.64 9.51
N SER A 83 5.40 -34.13 8.58
CA SER A 83 5.05 -33.85 7.18
C SER A 83 4.13 -32.65 6.82
N CYS A 84 3.96 -31.65 7.68
CA CYS A 84 3.27 -30.40 7.29
C CYS A 84 4.23 -29.20 7.29
N LEU A 85 4.73 -28.82 6.11
CA LEU A 85 5.43 -27.55 5.87
C LEU A 85 4.60 -26.39 6.46
N VAL A 86 5.03 -25.79 7.56
CA VAL A 86 4.40 -24.57 8.08
C VAL A 86 4.72 -23.44 7.10
N HIS A 87 3.75 -23.15 6.25
CA HIS A 87 3.89 -22.20 5.14
C HIS A 87 4.10 -20.76 5.65
N ARG A 88 5.00 -19.99 5.01
CA ARG A 88 5.29 -18.56 5.32
C ARG A 88 4.06 -17.63 5.40
N ASN A 89 2.91 -18.06 4.88
CA ASN A 89 1.68 -17.27 4.82
C ASN A 89 0.68 -17.61 5.94
N LEU A 90 0.88 -18.71 6.66
CA LEU A 90 0.12 -19.03 7.86
C LEU A 90 0.74 -18.27 9.03
N LYS A 91 0.00 -17.30 9.57
CA LYS A 91 0.44 -16.43 10.65
C LYS A 91 -0.47 -16.54 11.85
N VAL A 92 0.03 -16.19 13.02
CA VAL A 92 -0.77 -16.11 14.24
C VAL A 92 -1.20 -14.67 14.45
N ALA A 93 -2.49 -14.47 14.72
CA ALA A 93 -3.03 -13.18 15.11
C ALA A 93 -3.67 -13.26 16.48
N ARG A 94 -3.62 -12.15 17.21
CA ARG A 94 -4.15 -12.02 18.56
C ARG A 94 -5.40 -11.16 18.53
N SER A 95 -6.49 -11.68 19.09
CA SER A 95 -7.74 -10.93 19.30
C SER A 95 -7.49 -9.72 20.20
N ARG A 96 -8.03 -8.57 19.81
CA ARG A 96 -7.98 -7.32 20.60
C ARG A 96 -8.82 -7.37 21.88
N HIS A 97 -9.83 -8.24 21.92
CA HIS A 97 -10.82 -8.23 23.01
C HIS A 97 -10.45 -9.15 24.18
N ASN A 98 -9.86 -10.31 23.89
CA ASN A 98 -9.65 -11.36 24.89
C ASN A 98 -8.26 -12.01 24.78
N SER A 99 -7.35 -11.46 23.98
CA SER A 99 -6.00 -11.99 23.74
C SER A 99 -5.94 -13.42 23.17
N SER A 100 -7.06 -14.00 22.70
CA SER A 100 -7.05 -15.32 22.08
C SER A 100 -6.21 -15.32 20.80
N LEU A 101 -5.50 -16.42 20.55
CA LEU A 101 -4.71 -16.59 19.33
C LEU A 101 -5.52 -17.34 18.26
N THR A 102 -5.37 -16.93 17.01
CA THR A 102 -5.95 -17.62 15.85
C THR A 102 -4.93 -17.72 14.72
N TYR A 103 -5.00 -18.79 13.93
CA TYR A 103 -4.23 -18.92 12.70
C TYR A 103 -4.93 -18.22 11.55
N ILE A 104 -4.14 -17.54 10.73
CA ILE A 104 -4.59 -16.71 9.61
C ILE A 104 -3.74 -17.04 8.38
N ASP A 105 -4.39 -17.36 7.27
CA ASP A 105 -3.69 -17.48 5.98
C ASP A 105 -3.87 -16.19 5.16
N ILE A 106 -2.88 -15.29 5.25
CA ILE A 106 -2.94 -13.99 4.58
C ILE A 106 -3.01 -14.09 3.05
N LEU A 107 -2.58 -15.21 2.48
CA LEU A 107 -2.66 -15.46 1.03
C LEU A 107 -4.11 -15.66 0.57
N ASN A 108 -4.98 -16.12 1.47
CA ASN A 108 -6.37 -16.41 1.16
C ASN A 108 -7.33 -15.32 1.67
N MET A 109 -6.82 -14.22 2.23
CA MET A 109 -7.63 -13.09 2.69
C MET A 109 -7.67 -11.95 1.68
N ASP A 110 -8.82 -11.31 1.55
CA ASP A 110 -8.92 -9.99 0.91
C ASP A 110 -8.26 -8.92 1.79
N TYR A 111 -7.94 -7.77 1.20
CA TYR A 111 -7.14 -6.74 1.88
C TYR A 111 -7.83 -6.17 3.13
N ASP A 112 -9.14 -5.97 3.05
CA ASP A 112 -10.00 -5.50 4.12
C ASP A 112 -10.27 -6.56 5.20
N GLU A 113 -10.02 -7.82 4.89
CA GLU A 113 -10.07 -8.92 5.85
C GLU A 113 -8.77 -9.04 6.67
N LEU A 114 -7.66 -8.40 6.27
CA LEU A 114 -6.38 -8.53 6.97
C LEU A 114 -6.41 -7.93 8.39
N PRO A 115 -5.67 -8.52 9.34
CA PRO A 115 -5.28 -7.85 10.58
C PRO A 115 -4.68 -6.47 10.33
N THR A 116 -4.96 -5.54 11.23
CA THR A 116 -4.67 -4.11 11.04
C THR A 116 -3.18 -3.86 10.74
N ASP A 117 -2.29 -4.55 11.46
CA ASP A 117 -0.84 -4.35 11.32
C ASP A 117 -0.29 -4.87 9.98
N TRP A 118 -0.89 -5.94 9.43
CA TRP A 118 -0.50 -6.44 8.11
C TRP A 118 -1.11 -5.61 6.97
N ALA A 119 -2.36 -5.15 7.14
CA ALA A 119 -2.95 -4.18 6.22
C ALA A 119 -2.19 -2.85 6.23
N PHE A 120 -1.59 -2.47 7.37
CA PHE A 120 -0.83 -1.24 7.54
C PHE A 120 0.41 -1.19 6.63
N GLU A 121 1.18 -2.27 6.52
CA GLU A 121 2.36 -2.28 5.63
C GLU A 121 1.98 -2.02 4.17
N ASN A 122 0.96 -2.72 3.66
CA ASN A 122 0.44 -2.48 2.32
C ASN A 122 -0.09 -1.04 2.16
N LYS A 123 -0.80 -0.53 3.17
CA LYS A 123 -1.35 0.83 3.17
C LYS A 123 -0.28 1.90 3.15
N ASP A 124 0.79 1.72 3.91
CA ASP A 124 1.85 2.72 4.00
C ASP A 124 2.72 2.74 2.74
N THR A 125 3.06 1.57 2.20
CA THR A 125 3.71 1.47 0.88
C THR A 125 2.85 2.14 -0.21
N ALA A 126 1.54 1.84 -0.24
CA ALA A 126 0.61 2.50 -1.17
C ALA A 126 0.57 4.03 -0.96
N ARG A 127 0.56 4.49 0.28
CA ARG A 127 0.56 5.92 0.63
C ARG A 127 1.82 6.62 0.12
N VAL A 128 3.00 6.00 0.29
CA VAL A 128 4.27 6.53 -0.20
C VAL A 128 4.24 6.59 -1.73
N ALA A 129 3.85 5.51 -2.40
CA ALA A 129 3.73 5.47 -3.87
C ALA A 129 2.81 6.59 -4.41
N CYS A 130 1.61 6.73 -3.84
CA CYS A 130 0.66 7.77 -4.23
C CYS A 130 1.25 9.17 -4.05
N ARG A 131 1.95 9.45 -2.94
CA ARG A 131 2.62 10.74 -2.70
C ARG A 131 3.72 11.02 -3.71
N LEU A 132 4.53 10.01 -4.06
CA LEU A 132 5.62 10.16 -5.02
C LEU A 132 5.10 10.45 -6.43
N ILE A 133 4.02 9.80 -6.86
CA ILE A 133 3.36 10.07 -8.14
C ILE A 133 2.77 11.48 -8.17
N LEU A 134 2.02 11.88 -7.13
CA LEU A 134 1.48 13.24 -7.04
C LEU A 134 2.58 14.30 -7.01
N LYS A 135 3.71 14.00 -6.37
CA LYS A 135 4.90 14.88 -6.40
C LYS A 135 5.48 14.95 -7.81
N GLY A 136 5.62 13.82 -8.52
CA GLY A 136 6.09 13.77 -9.90
C GLY A 136 5.21 14.57 -10.86
N ILE A 137 3.88 14.48 -10.71
CA ILE A 137 2.92 15.29 -11.47
C ILE A 137 3.13 16.78 -11.24
N ARG A 138 3.20 17.21 -9.97
CA ARG A 138 3.42 18.64 -9.65
C ARG A 138 4.75 19.17 -10.21
N GLN A 139 5.75 18.29 -10.27
CA GLN A 139 7.08 18.59 -10.81
C GLN A 139 7.15 18.38 -12.33
N LYS A 140 6.05 18.00 -13.00
CA LYS A 140 5.98 17.73 -14.44
C LYS A 140 7.05 16.73 -14.92
N LEU A 141 7.33 15.71 -14.10
CA LEU A 141 8.31 14.67 -14.43
C LEU A 141 7.76 13.73 -15.52
N ILE A 142 8.67 13.14 -16.30
CA ILE A 142 8.36 12.09 -17.26
C ILE A 142 8.26 10.75 -16.52
N PHE A 143 7.17 10.02 -16.70
CA PHE A 143 6.88 8.74 -16.03
C PHE A 143 7.48 7.56 -16.81
N ASN A 144 8.81 7.55 -16.91
CA ASN A 144 9.58 6.49 -17.58
C ASN A 144 10.22 5.50 -16.58
N ARG A 145 11.02 4.55 -17.08
CA ARG A 145 11.75 3.59 -16.25
C ARG A 145 12.59 4.25 -15.16
N ASN A 146 13.30 5.33 -15.48
CA ASN A 146 14.13 6.04 -14.49
C ASN A 146 13.27 6.64 -13.35
N PHE A 147 12.10 7.20 -13.68
CA PHE A 147 11.15 7.64 -12.66
C PHE A 147 10.72 6.46 -11.77
N ILE A 148 10.38 5.32 -12.36
CA ILE A 148 9.95 4.12 -11.61
C ILE A 148 11.07 3.65 -10.68
N GLU A 149 12.32 3.50 -11.15
CA GLU A 149 13.42 3.03 -10.31
C GLU A 149 13.72 4.01 -9.16
N THR A 150 13.85 5.29 -9.46
CA THR A 150 14.18 6.31 -8.45
C THR A 150 13.06 6.52 -7.43
N THR A 151 11.80 6.27 -7.79
CA THR A 151 10.68 6.30 -6.84
C THR A 151 10.54 4.99 -6.07
N SER A 152 10.86 3.84 -6.67
CA SER A 152 10.89 2.55 -5.99
C SER A 152 11.96 2.50 -4.90
N GLU A 153 13.14 3.08 -5.16
CA GLU A 153 14.17 3.24 -4.13
C GLU A 153 13.66 4.06 -2.93
N LYS A 154 12.86 5.12 -3.16
CA LYS A 154 12.27 5.92 -2.08
C LYS A 154 11.23 5.14 -1.29
N ILE A 155 10.50 4.21 -1.92
CA ILE A 155 9.62 3.28 -1.21
C ILE A 155 10.45 2.40 -0.28
N HIS A 156 11.51 1.77 -0.79
CA HIS A 156 12.40 0.93 0.02
C HIS A 156 13.00 1.69 1.21
N GLN A 157 13.51 2.90 0.97
CA GLN A 157 14.03 3.77 2.03
C GLN A 157 12.96 4.09 3.08
N SER A 158 11.71 4.33 2.66
CA SER A 158 10.60 4.54 3.60
C SER A 158 10.29 3.27 4.40
N TRP A 159 10.32 2.11 3.76
CA TRP A 159 10.13 0.82 4.43
C TRP A 159 11.21 0.55 5.46
N LEU A 160 12.48 0.78 5.13
CA LEU A 160 13.62 0.66 6.06
C LEU A 160 13.43 1.55 7.29
N LYS A 161 13.04 2.82 7.11
CA LYS A 161 12.81 3.75 8.22
C LYS A 161 11.72 3.26 9.18
N ARG A 162 10.63 2.69 8.66
CA ARG A 162 9.54 2.14 9.51
C ARG A 162 9.95 0.87 10.23
N ASN A 163 10.73 0.02 9.56
CA ASN A 163 11.05 -1.32 10.04
C ASN A 163 12.42 -1.42 10.72
N ALA A 164 13.16 -0.32 10.88
CA ALA A 164 14.54 -0.29 11.41
C ALA A 164 14.74 -1.12 12.70
N HIS A 165 13.72 -1.24 13.55
CA HIS A 165 13.76 -1.96 14.81
C HIS A 165 13.44 -3.47 14.71
N ARG A 166 13.06 -3.99 13.53
CA ARG A 166 12.61 -5.38 13.31
C ARG A 166 13.39 -6.14 12.23
N ILE A 167 14.35 -5.52 11.55
CA ILE A 167 14.97 -6.11 10.35
C ILE A 167 16.16 -7.01 10.69
N THR A 168 16.15 -8.21 10.13
CA THR A 168 17.32 -9.10 10.01
C THR A 168 18.07 -8.84 8.70
N ASN A 169 19.40 -8.80 8.78
CA ASN A 169 20.39 -8.11 7.93
C ASN A 169 20.26 -8.16 6.38
N GLN A 170 19.54 -9.10 5.76
CA GLN A 170 19.56 -9.29 4.30
C GLN A 170 18.78 -8.24 3.49
N LEU A 171 17.79 -7.58 4.09
CA LEU A 171 16.99 -6.53 3.43
C LEU A 171 17.47 -5.11 3.77
N ILE A 172 18.47 -4.97 4.65
CA ILE A 172 19.15 -3.70 4.96
C ILE A 172 20.23 -3.41 3.91
N LEU A 173 19.93 -3.70 2.64
CA LEU A 173 20.79 -3.38 1.53
C LEU A 173 20.29 -2.09 0.87
N PRO A 174 21.20 -1.24 0.34
CA PRO A 174 20.81 -0.19 -0.58
C PRO A 174 19.99 -0.77 -1.74
N TYR A 175 19.00 -0.03 -2.23
CA TYR A 175 18.05 -0.52 -3.24
C TYR A 175 18.76 -1.14 -4.45
N LYS A 176 19.84 -0.53 -4.93
CA LYS A 176 20.67 -1.04 -6.04
C LYS A 176 21.17 -2.48 -5.85
N HIS A 177 21.40 -2.91 -4.61
CA HIS A 177 21.93 -4.22 -4.23
C HIS A 177 20.84 -5.22 -3.82
N LEU A 178 19.57 -4.82 -3.84
CA LEU A 178 18.48 -5.76 -3.61
C LEU A 178 18.38 -6.77 -4.75
N PRO A 179 18.00 -8.02 -4.45
CA PRO A 179 17.54 -8.98 -5.44
C PRO A 179 16.39 -8.39 -6.29
N GLU A 180 16.34 -8.71 -7.59
CA GLU A 180 15.34 -8.13 -8.49
C GLU A 180 13.90 -8.46 -8.09
N ASN A 181 13.66 -9.64 -7.50
CA ASN A 181 12.35 -10.01 -6.98
C ASN A 181 11.89 -9.13 -5.79
N GLU A 182 12.82 -8.54 -5.03
CA GLU A 182 12.52 -7.58 -3.97
C GLU A 182 12.27 -6.19 -4.55
N LYS A 183 13.11 -5.73 -5.49
CA LYS A 183 12.88 -4.46 -6.23
C LYS A 183 11.53 -4.45 -6.95
N ASP A 184 11.14 -5.57 -7.55
CA ASP A 184 9.86 -5.71 -8.25
C ASP A 184 8.66 -5.45 -7.36
N LYS A 185 8.76 -5.67 -6.04
CA LYS A 185 7.66 -5.35 -5.12
C LYS A 185 7.49 -3.84 -5.01
N ASP A 186 8.58 -3.09 -4.90
CA ASP A 186 8.55 -1.62 -4.85
C ASP A 186 8.09 -1.03 -6.19
N ARG A 187 8.62 -1.55 -7.32
CA ARG A 187 8.20 -1.14 -8.67
C ARG A 187 6.70 -1.34 -8.89
N ARG A 188 6.16 -2.49 -8.49
CA ARG A 188 4.72 -2.79 -8.61
C ARG A 188 3.84 -1.76 -7.89
N ALA A 189 4.25 -1.27 -6.72
CA ALA A 189 3.48 -0.26 -6.00
C ALA A 189 3.36 1.05 -6.81
N ILE A 190 4.44 1.48 -7.47
CA ILE A 190 4.43 2.66 -8.37
C ILE A 190 3.56 2.40 -9.59
N LEU A 191 3.76 1.27 -10.28
CA LEU A 191 3.02 0.91 -11.49
C LEU A 191 1.50 0.85 -11.25
N ILE A 192 1.07 0.20 -10.16
CA ILE A 192 -0.33 0.13 -9.77
C ILE A 192 -0.89 1.52 -9.48
N ALA A 193 -0.14 2.36 -8.77
CA ALA A 193 -0.59 3.70 -8.44
C ALA A 193 -0.68 4.61 -9.69
N CYS A 194 0.23 4.50 -10.66
CA CYS A 194 0.13 5.20 -11.94
C CYS A 194 -1.13 4.77 -12.71
N ARG A 195 -1.38 3.46 -12.78
CA ARG A 195 -2.58 2.92 -13.44
C ARG A 195 -3.87 3.41 -12.76
N LEU A 196 -3.95 3.29 -11.44
CA LEU A 196 -5.13 3.70 -10.68
C LEU A 196 -5.34 5.21 -10.67
N PHE A 197 -4.28 6.02 -10.80
CA PHE A 197 -4.42 7.46 -10.98
C PHE A 197 -5.23 7.81 -12.24
N ASN A 198 -5.02 7.05 -13.32
CA ASN A 198 -5.76 7.19 -14.57
C ASN A 198 -7.18 6.62 -14.46
N GLU A 199 -7.34 5.40 -13.95
CA GLU A 199 -8.65 4.74 -13.80
C GLU A 199 -9.60 5.52 -12.89
N LEU A 200 -9.06 6.15 -11.83
CA LEU A 200 -9.83 7.01 -10.93
C LEU A 200 -10.01 8.44 -11.45
N HIS A 201 -9.57 8.72 -12.68
CA HIS A 201 -9.62 10.02 -13.34
C HIS A 201 -9.04 11.19 -12.50
N LEU A 202 -8.04 10.91 -11.66
CA LEU A 202 -7.47 11.90 -10.75
C LEU A 202 -6.79 13.04 -11.50
N TYR A 203 -6.29 12.78 -12.70
CA TYR A 203 -5.70 13.79 -13.58
C TYR A 203 -6.60 15.01 -13.82
N ARG A 204 -7.93 14.82 -13.86
CA ARG A 204 -8.91 15.91 -14.01
C ARG A 204 -8.87 16.87 -12.82
N HIS A 205 -8.72 16.33 -11.62
CA HIS A 205 -8.67 17.12 -10.38
C HIS A 205 -7.33 17.84 -10.22
N PHE A 206 -6.24 17.22 -10.66
CA PHE A 206 -4.91 17.82 -10.62
C PHE A 206 -4.59 18.67 -11.85
N LYS A 207 -5.56 18.89 -12.75
CA LYS A 207 -5.40 19.65 -14.00
C LYS A 207 -4.17 19.22 -14.80
N THR A 208 -3.97 17.91 -14.90
CA THR A 208 -2.86 17.27 -15.62
C THR A 208 -3.41 16.32 -16.68
N THR A 209 -2.54 15.82 -17.56
CA THR A 209 -2.85 14.71 -18.45
C THR A 209 -2.79 13.36 -17.71
N PRO A 210 -3.42 12.30 -18.25
CA PRO A 210 -3.18 10.93 -17.78
C PRO A 210 -1.69 10.61 -17.76
N ILE A 211 -1.29 9.75 -16.83
CA ILE A 211 0.08 9.22 -16.78
C ILE A 211 0.23 8.22 -17.91
N HIS A 212 1.12 8.51 -18.86
CA HIS A 212 1.55 7.54 -19.86
C HIS A 212 2.88 6.95 -19.40
N LEU A 213 2.89 5.66 -19.09
CA LEU A 213 4.12 4.94 -18.84
C LEU A 213 4.79 4.72 -20.19
N THR A 214 5.91 5.40 -20.43
CA THR A 214 6.71 5.15 -21.63
C THR A 214 7.43 3.81 -21.43
N GLU A 215 7.08 2.80 -22.22
CA GLU A 215 7.91 1.62 -22.37
C GLU A 215 9.30 2.04 -22.89
N PRO A 216 10.37 1.33 -22.52
CA PRO A 216 11.70 1.66 -23.03
C PRO A 216 11.69 1.57 -24.56
N SER A 217 12.27 2.58 -25.22
CA SER A 217 12.89 2.36 -26.52
C SER A 217 13.92 1.24 -26.32
N ILE A 218 13.73 0.13 -27.02
CA ILE A 218 14.75 -0.91 -27.14
C ILE A 218 15.87 -0.26 -27.96
N GLU A 219 16.91 0.22 -27.29
CA GLU A 219 18.22 0.50 -27.89
C GLU A 219 19.21 -0.55 -27.38
#